data_AF-A0A1U7YCP2-F1
#
_entry.id   AF-A0A1U7YCP2-F1
#
_cell.length_a   1.000
_cell.length_b   1.000
_cell.length_c   1.000
_cell.angle_alpha   90.00
_cell.angle_beta   90.00
_cell.angle_gamma   90.00
#
_symmetry.space_group_name_H-M   'P 1'
#
loop_
_entity.id
_entity.type
_entity.pdbx_description
1 polymer ?
#
loop_
_entity_poly.entity_id
_entity_poly.type
_entity_poly.pdbx_seq_one_letter_code
_entity_poly.pdbx_strand_id
1 'polypeptide(L)'
;MKSSNRPFAIILRTSVQQPTQHEPTVAYFSSRGPGSAPGIIKPDLAAPGRNILAAWPPFEKARADSIFYDIMSGTSMATPHVTGVAALLKALYPHWSPAEIKSALMTTAYNLDNAKNPIQTDSGNVIATPYDIGSGLLNPNAALNPGLVYDFNMEDIVSYLCSSAVGQLESLKEHYKVYWDIKLSALIIITLHIMILTTPRSKFQI
;
A
#
# COMPACT_ATOMS: atom_id res chain seq x y z
N MET A 1 -2.80 44.88 -20.34
CA MET A 1 -3.45 43.66 -20.85
C MET A 1 -3.82 43.87 -22.31
N LYS A 2 -3.33 43.03 -23.23
CA LYS A 2 -3.73 43.12 -24.65
C LYS A 2 -5.07 42.40 -24.80
N SER A 3 -6.14 43.17 -25.01
CA SER A 3 -7.48 42.66 -25.30
C SER A 3 -7.63 42.47 -26.82
N SER A 4 -8.16 41.34 -27.26
CA SER A 4 -8.52 41.08 -28.65
C SER A 4 -10.04 41.12 -28.78
N ASN A 5 -10.55 41.78 -29.82
CA ASN A 5 -11.99 41.84 -30.08
C ASN A 5 -12.57 40.52 -30.64
N ARG A 6 -11.72 39.52 -30.92
CA ARG A 6 -12.12 38.18 -31.40
C ARG A 6 -11.18 37.10 -30.84
N PRO A 7 -11.25 36.75 -29.55
CA PRO A 7 -10.48 35.63 -29.04
C PRO A 7 -11.05 34.31 -29.58
N PHE A 8 -10.20 33.41 -30.07
CA PHE A 8 -10.57 32.03 -30.36
C PHE A 8 -9.51 31.09 -29.77
N ALA A 9 -9.92 29.88 -29.43
CA ALA A 9 -9.04 28.82 -28.92
C ALA A 9 -9.47 27.48 -29.52
N ILE A 10 -8.51 26.56 -29.67
CA ILE A 10 -8.75 25.19 -30.13
C ILE A 10 -8.30 24.25 -29.02
N ILE A 11 -9.20 23.35 -28.60
CA ILE A 11 -8.87 22.26 -27.67
C ILE A 11 -8.44 21.06 -28.51
N LEU A 12 -7.17 20.69 -28.40
CA LEU A 12 -6.63 19.51 -29.07
C LEU A 12 -7.01 18.23 -28.31
N ARG A 13 -6.89 17.08 -28.98
CA ARG A 13 -7.07 15.78 -28.33
C ARG A 13 -6.02 15.55 -27.26
N THR A 14 -6.39 14.82 -26.21
CA THR A 14 -5.46 14.36 -25.17
C THR A 14 -4.31 13.57 -25.80
N SER A 15 -3.09 13.87 -25.38
CA SER A 15 -1.88 13.15 -25.78
C SER A 15 -1.17 12.58 -24.54
N VAL A 16 -0.50 11.46 -24.71
CA VAL A 16 0.32 10.86 -23.64
C VAL A 16 1.64 11.62 -23.58
N GLN A 17 1.98 12.12 -22.41
CA GLN A 17 3.28 12.73 -22.14
C GLN A 17 4.22 11.70 -21.51
N GLN A 18 5.52 11.88 -21.75
CA GLN A 18 6.54 11.06 -21.07
C GLN A 18 6.53 11.36 -19.57
N PRO A 19 6.83 10.36 -18.72
CA PRO A 19 6.99 10.56 -17.29
C PRO A 19 7.97 11.69 -16.99
N THR A 20 7.61 12.53 -16.01
CA THR A 20 8.49 13.62 -15.60
C THR A 20 9.61 13.12 -14.67
N GLN A 21 10.62 13.95 -14.45
CA GLN A 21 11.70 13.66 -13.49
C GLN A 21 11.19 13.53 -12.04
N HIS A 22 10.04 14.13 -11.72
CA HIS A 22 9.45 14.14 -10.38
C HIS A 22 8.41 13.05 -10.16
N GLU A 23 8.33 12.05 -11.05
CA GLU A 23 7.46 10.89 -10.86
C GLU A 23 8.20 9.72 -10.22
N PRO A 24 7.52 8.89 -9.41
CA PRO A 24 6.13 9.01 -8.98
C PRO A 24 5.88 10.13 -7.97
N THR A 25 4.62 10.58 -7.85
CA THR A 25 4.14 11.44 -6.77
C THR A 25 2.95 10.83 -6.05
N VAL A 26 2.74 11.21 -4.79
CA VAL A 26 1.56 10.81 -4.02
C VAL A 26 0.35 11.60 -4.49
N ALA A 27 -0.70 10.89 -4.91
CA ALA A 27 -1.90 11.54 -5.38
C ALA A 27 -2.66 12.30 -4.28
N TYR A 28 -3.26 13.44 -4.61
CA TYR A 28 -4.04 14.28 -3.68
C TYR A 28 -5.20 13.50 -3.05
N PHE A 29 -5.79 12.56 -3.80
CA PHE A 29 -6.91 11.74 -3.32
C PHE A 29 -6.46 10.53 -2.49
N SER A 30 -5.15 10.23 -2.42
CA SER A 30 -4.67 9.09 -1.65
C SER A 30 -4.80 9.40 -0.15
N SER A 31 -5.58 8.58 0.55
CA SER A 31 -5.76 8.70 2.00
C SER A 31 -4.42 8.59 2.74
N ARG A 32 -4.28 9.38 3.79
CA ARG A 32 -3.06 9.46 4.62
C ARG A 32 -3.33 8.87 6.00
N GLY A 33 -2.28 8.39 6.66
CA GLY A 33 -2.33 7.94 8.05
C GLY A 33 -2.35 9.08 9.08
N PRO A 34 -2.32 8.74 10.37
CA PRO A 34 -2.23 7.38 10.93
C PRO A 34 -3.54 6.58 10.78
N GLY A 35 -3.44 5.26 10.85
CA GLY A 35 -4.61 4.37 10.93
C GLY A 35 -5.22 4.36 12.34
N SER A 36 -6.35 3.68 12.51
CA SER A 36 -7.00 3.52 13.82
C SER A 36 -6.27 2.59 14.79
N ALA A 37 -5.38 1.75 14.28
CA ALA A 37 -4.60 0.78 15.05
C ALA A 37 -3.39 1.48 15.72
N PRO A 38 -3.37 1.63 17.06
CA PRO A 38 -2.29 2.33 17.75
C PRO A 38 -0.93 1.69 17.48
N GLY A 39 0.07 2.51 17.17
CA GLY A 39 1.43 2.03 16.93
C GLY A 39 1.63 1.27 15.62
N ILE A 40 0.66 1.26 14.70
CA ILE A 40 0.83 0.69 13.35
C ILE A 40 0.70 1.80 12.31
N ILE A 41 1.76 2.00 11.53
CA ILE A 41 1.79 3.00 10.44
C ILE A 41 0.92 2.50 9.28
N LYS A 42 0.14 3.42 8.70
CA LYS A 42 -0.64 3.21 7.47
C LYS A 42 -0.46 4.41 6.55
N PRO A 43 -0.49 4.22 5.21
CA PRO A 43 -0.63 2.94 4.50
C PRO A 43 0.61 2.05 4.65
N ASP A 44 0.54 0.79 4.20
CA ASP A 44 1.69 -0.13 4.25
C ASP A 44 2.66 0.09 3.07
N LEU A 45 2.12 0.35 1.89
CA LEU A 45 2.85 0.38 0.61
C LEU A 45 2.09 1.24 -0.41
N ALA A 46 2.80 1.94 -1.28
CA ALA A 46 2.26 2.65 -2.43
C ALA A 46 2.38 1.82 -3.72
N ALA A 47 1.47 2.04 -4.67
CA ALA A 47 1.51 1.44 -6.01
C ALA A 47 0.84 2.37 -7.05
N PRO A 48 1.05 2.14 -8.36
CA PRO A 48 0.46 2.96 -9.41
C PRO A 48 -1.08 2.96 -9.37
N GLY A 49 -1.68 4.13 -9.18
CA GLY A 49 -3.14 4.28 -9.08
C GLY A 49 -3.70 5.50 -9.79
N ARG A 50 -2.91 6.28 -10.53
CA ARG A 50 -3.36 7.45 -11.29
C ARG A 50 -3.28 7.15 -12.78
N ASN A 51 -4.34 7.47 -13.52
CA ASN A 51 -4.44 7.31 -14.97
C ASN A 51 -4.12 5.87 -15.44
N ILE A 52 -4.68 4.88 -14.75
CA ILE A 52 -4.49 3.47 -15.08
C ILE A 52 -5.51 3.07 -16.14
N LEU A 53 -5.01 2.59 -17.28
CA LEU A 53 -5.81 1.98 -18.35
C LEU A 53 -6.13 0.54 -17.99
N ALA A 54 -7.42 0.19 -17.93
CA ALA A 54 -7.87 -1.18 -17.64
C ALA A 54 -9.14 -1.51 -18.43
N ALA A 55 -9.50 -2.80 -18.49
CA ALA A 55 -10.68 -3.26 -19.21
C ALA A 55 -11.97 -2.66 -18.64
N TRP A 56 -12.92 -2.34 -19.52
CA TRP A 56 -14.21 -1.74 -19.18
C TRP A 56 -15.37 -2.42 -19.93
N PRO A 57 -16.51 -2.66 -19.26
CA PRO A 57 -17.67 -3.28 -19.90
C PRO A 57 -18.23 -2.42 -21.05
N PRO A 58 -18.47 -2.99 -22.24
CA PRO A 58 -18.88 -2.23 -23.43
C PRO A 58 -20.33 -1.73 -23.40
N PHE A 59 -21.12 -2.13 -22.39
CA PHE A 59 -22.55 -1.81 -22.26
C PHE A 59 -22.83 -0.64 -21.31
N GLU A 60 -21.81 -0.11 -20.62
CA GLU A 60 -21.96 1.12 -19.84
C GLU A 60 -21.89 2.34 -20.76
N LYS A 61 -23.06 2.94 -21.05
CA LYS A 61 -23.29 4.07 -21.97
C LYS A 61 -22.62 5.39 -21.56
N ALA A 62 -21.78 5.41 -20.53
CA ALA A 62 -21.21 6.64 -19.97
C ALA A 62 -20.22 7.33 -20.93
N ARG A 63 -19.70 6.64 -21.95
CA ARG A 63 -18.80 7.22 -22.95
C ARG A 63 -19.24 6.78 -24.35
N ALA A 64 -19.49 7.75 -25.22
CA ALA A 64 -20.18 7.59 -26.50
C ALA A 64 -19.40 6.79 -27.56
N ASP A 65 -18.17 6.38 -27.27
CA ASP A 65 -17.33 5.60 -28.17
C ASP A 65 -17.00 4.27 -27.46
N SER A 66 -17.49 3.16 -28.01
CA SER A 66 -17.30 1.82 -27.43
C SER A 66 -15.83 1.47 -27.35
N ILE A 67 -15.24 1.60 -26.16
CA ILE A 67 -13.89 1.16 -25.86
C ILE A 67 -13.96 0.10 -24.76
N PHE A 68 -13.38 -1.07 -25.03
CA PHE A 68 -13.22 -2.17 -24.06
C PHE A 68 -12.28 -1.81 -22.89
N TYR A 69 -11.90 -0.54 -22.77
CA TYR A 69 -10.94 -0.03 -21.81
C TYR A 69 -11.34 1.36 -21.33
N ASP A 70 -11.04 1.70 -20.08
CA ASP A 70 -11.14 3.07 -19.57
C ASP A 70 -9.88 3.42 -18.77
N ILE A 71 -9.62 4.72 -18.65
CA ILE A 71 -8.56 5.29 -17.83
C ILE A 71 -9.19 5.84 -16.55
N MET A 72 -8.84 5.23 -15.42
CA MET A 72 -9.34 5.61 -14.11
C MET A 72 -8.21 5.94 -13.13
N SER A 73 -8.56 6.66 -12.08
CA SER A 73 -7.66 6.99 -10.98
C SER A 73 -8.31 6.62 -9.65
N GLY A 74 -7.52 6.05 -8.74
CA GLY A 74 -7.95 5.69 -7.40
C GLY A 74 -6.99 4.72 -6.72
N THR A 75 -7.07 4.63 -5.39
CA THR A 75 -6.42 3.55 -4.64
C THR A 75 -6.97 2.19 -5.06
N SER A 76 -8.23 2.12 -5.51
CA SER A 76 -8.81 0.93 -6.16
C SER A 76 -8.03 0.44 -7.38
N MET A 77 -7.28 1.30 -8.07
CA MET A 77 -6.40 0.92 -9.19
C MET A 77 -4.99 0.58 -8.71
N ALA A 78 -4.55 1.11 -7.56
CA ALA A 78 -3.29 0.71 -6.92
C ALA A 78 -3.36 -0.69 -6.31
N THR A 79 -4.47 -1.03 -5.64
CA THR A 79 -4.70 -2.34 -5.02
C THR A 79 -4.42 -3.54 -5.95
N PRO A 80 -4.98 -3.63 -7.18
CA PRO A 80 -4.73 -4.78 -8.05
C PRO A 80 -3.28 -4.92 -8.50
N HIS A 81 -2.48 -3.85 -8.55
CA HIS A 81 -1.04 -3.95 -8.80
C HIS A 81 -0.34 -4.69 -7.66
N VAL A 82 -0.63 -4.31 -6.41
CA VAL A 82 -0.07 -5.00 -5.22
C VAL A 82 -0.55 -6.44 -5.16
N THR A 83 -1.86 -6.68 -5.38
CA THR A 83 -2.45 -8.03 -5.38
C THR A 83 -1.82 -8.93 -6.43
N GLY A 84 -1.57 -8.42 -7.65
CA GLY A 84 -0.92 -9.19 -8.71
C GLY A 84 0.49 -9.63 -8.34
N VAL A 85 1.30 -8.73 -7.76
CA VAL A 85 2.65 -9.08 -7.31
C VAL A 85 2.62 -10.02 -6.11
N ALA A 86 1.72 -9.80 -5.15
CA ALA A 86 1.55 -10.70 -4.00
C ALA A 86 1.15 -12.12 -4.45
N ALA A 87 0.26 -12.24 -5.45
CA ALA A 87 -0.11 -13.53 -6.03
C ALA A 87 1.06 -14.21 -6.74
N LEU A 88 1.87 -13.44 -7.49
CA LEU A 88 3.09 -13.96 -8.12
C LEU A 88 4.09 -14.48 -7.07
N LEU A 89 4.32 -13.71 -6.00
CA LEU A 89 5.17 -14.16 -4.90
C LEU A 89 4.62 -15.41 -4.22
N LYS A 90 3.30 -15.51 -4.02
CA LYS A 90 2.69 -16.73 -3.48
C LYS A 90 2.85 -17.94 -4.41
N ALA A 91 2.82 -17.74 -5.72
CA ALA A 91 3.05 -18.80 -6.69
C ALA A 91 4.51 -19.28 -6.69
N LEU A 92 5.46 -18.36 -6.58
CA LEU A 92 6.91 -18.66 -6.53
C LEU A 92 7.36 -19.21 -5.17
N TYR A 93 6.73 -18.76 -4.09
CA TYR A 93 7.00 -19.17 -2.72
C TYR A 93 5.72 -19.71 -2.05
N PRO A 94 5.25 -20.92 -2.41
CA PRO A 94 3.99 -21.47 -1.91
C PRO A 94 3.89 -21.57 -0.39
N HIS A 95 5.03 -21.71 0.30
CA HIS A 95 5.10 -21.83 1.75
C HIS A 95 5.13 -20.50 2.49
N TRP A 96 5.29 -19.37 1.79
CA TRP A 96 5.28 -18.06 2.45
C TRP A 96 3.91 -17.75 3.06
N SER A 97 3.92 -17.28 4.29
CA SER A 97 2.77 -16.74 4.98
C SER A 97 2.35 -15.41 4.32
N PRO A 98 1.10 -14.96 4.54
CA PRO A 98 0.68 -13.62 4.13
C PRO A 98 1.56 -12.50 4.74
N ALA A 99 2.08 -12.71 5.96
CA ALA A 99 2.99 -11.79 6.62
C ALA A 99 4.37 -11.76 5.94
N GLU A 100 4.92 -12.92 5.57
CA GLU A 100 6.17 -13.01 4.81
C GLU A 100 6.06 -12.30 3.44
N ILE A 101 4.96 -12.50 2.72
CA ILE A 101 4.70 -11.79 1.44
C ILE A 101 4.59 -10.28 1.66
N LYS A 102 3.79 -9.86 2.66
CA LYS A 102 3.65 -8.44 2.99
C LYS A 102 5.00 -7.83 3.35
N SER A 103 5.79 -8.51 4.16
CA SER A 103 7.13 -8.07 4.55
C SER A 103 8.02 -7.92 3.33
N ALA A 104 8.08 -8.91 2.44
CA ALA A 104 8.92 -8.85 1.23
C ALA A 104 8.57 -7.64 0.36
N LEU A 105 7.28 -7.34 0.20
CA LEU A 105 6.82 -6.16 -0.56
C LEU A 105 7.20 -4.85 0.12
N MET A 106 7.10 -4.77 1.45
CA MET A 106 7.39 -3.56 2.22
C MET A 106 8.90 -3.28 2.31
N THR A 107 9.71 -4.28 2.65
CA THR A 107 11.16 -4.10 2.88
C THR A 107 11.95 -3.83 1.60
N THR A 108 11.37 -4.13 0.44
CA THR A 108 12.01 -3.95 -0.87
C THR A 108 11.47 -2.77 -1.67
N ALA A 109 10.49 -2.06 -1.11
CA ALA A 109 9.93 -0.84 -1.70
C ALA A 109 10.99 0.26 -1.83
N TYR A 110 10.80 1.17 -2.79
CA TYR A 110 11.70 2.30 -3.00
C TYR A 110 11.00 3.64 -2.77
N ASN A 111 11.77 4.63 -2.32
CA ASN A 111 11.27 5.94 -1.90
C ASN A 111 11.78 7.09 -2.78
N LEU A 112 12.26 6.78 -3.98
CA LEU A 112 12.89 7.75 -4.87
C LEU A 112 12.09 7.94 -6.16
N ASP A 113 12.08 9.19 -6.64
CA ASP A 113 11.58 9.57 -7.95
C ASP A 113 12.59 9.23 -9.08
N ASN A 114 12.19 9.50 -10.32
CA ASN A 114 13.02 9.31 -11.51
C ASN A 114 14.33 10.12 -11.46
N ALA A 115 14.35 11.26 -10.75
CA ALA A 115 15.53 12.08 -10.51
C ALA A 115 16.33 11.67 -9.27
N LYS A 116 15.98 10.55 -8.62
CA LYS A 116 16.62 10.04 -7.39
C LYS A 116 16.44 10.94 -6.16
N ASN A 117 15.42 11.80 -6.16
CA ASN A 117 15.00 12.56 -4.99
C ASN A 117 13.93 11.80 -4.21
N PRO A 118 13.72 12.10 -2.92
CA PRO A 118 12.59 11.56 -2.17
C PRO A 118 11.26 11.83 -2.88
N ILE A 119 10.40 10.82 -2.96
CA ILE A 119 9.05 10.95 -3.54
C ILE A 119 8.31 12.12 -2.87
N GLN A 120 7.60 12.90 -3.67
CA GLN A 120 6.84 14.06 -3.21
C GLN A 120 5.33 13.85 -3.35
N THR A 121 4.53 14.70 -2.68
CA THR A 121 3.11 14.83 -2.98
C THR A 121 2.91 15.57 -4.29
N ASP A 122 1.74 15.40 -4.91
CA ASP A 122 1.39 16.07 -6.17
C ASP A 122 1.22 17.60 -6.06
N SER A 123 1.28 18.17 -4.85
CA SER A 123 1.35 19.62 -4.64
C SER A 123 2.71 20.21 -5.03
N GLY A 124 3.74 19.36 -5.21
CA GLY A 124 5.12 19.77 -5.43
C GLY A 124 5.73 20.37 -4.16
N ASN A 125 6.96 20.01 -3.85
CA ASN A 125 7.72 20.54 -2.69
C ASN A 125 7.34 20.02 -1.30
N VAL A 126 6.48 19.00 -1.19
CA VAL A 126 6.25 18.30 0.09
C VAL A 126 6.75 16.87 -0.05
N ILE A 127 7.76 16.50 0.74
CA ILE A 127 8.31 15.15 0.76
C ILE A 127 7.26 14.20 1.37
N ALA A 128 7.06 13.05 0.72
CA ALA A 128 6.18 12.01 1.21
C ALA A 128 6.76 11.36 2.47
N THR A 129 5.92 11.23 3.48
CA THR A 129 6.19 10.58 4.75
C THR A 129 5.72 9.12 4.73
N PRO A 130 6.08 8.30 5.73
CA PRO A 130 5.49 6.97 5.89
C PRO A 130 3.96 6.97 6.04
N TYR A 131 3.34 8.08 6.44
CA TYR A 131 1.88 8.22 6.47
C TYR A 131 1.27 8.47 5.08
N ASP A 132 2.10 8.68 4.06
CA ASP A 132 1.68 8.93 2.68
C ASP A 132 1.93 7.71 1.78
N ILE A 133 3.07 7.05 1.93
CA ILE A 133 3.52 5.95 1.06
C ILE A 133 3.88 4.66 1.81
N GLY A 134 3.75 4.62 3.14
CA GLY A 134 4.17 3.48 3.95
C GLY A 134 5.67 3.25 3.80
N SER A 135 6.06 2.02 3.43
CA SER A 135 7.45 1.68 3.16
C SER A 135 7.99 2.23 1.84
N GLY A 136 7.11 2.66 0.92
CA GLY A 136 7.48 3.24 -0.37
C GLY A 136 6.66 2.71 -1.54
N LEU A 137 7.15 2.95 -2.76
CA LEU A 137 6.56 2.42 -3.98
C LEU A 137 6.98 0.96 -4.21
N LEU A 138 6.00 0.13 -4.56
CA LEU A 138 6.14 -1.28 -4.91
C LEU A 138 7.29 -1.56 -5.89
N ASN A 139 8.18 -2.49 -5.51
CA ASN A 139 9.25 -3.01 -6.36
C ASN A 139 9.08 -4.53 -6.59
N PRO A 140 8.45 -4.95 -7.69
CA PRO A 140 8.18 -6.37 -7.92
C PRO A 140 9.46 -7.22 -8.02
N ASN A 141 10.49 -6.68 -8.67
CA ASN A 141 11.73 -7.42 -8.92
C ASN A 141 12.54 -7.61 -7.63
N ALA A 142 12.65 -6.57 -6.80
CA ALA A 142 13.36 -6.69 -5.54
C ALA A 142 12.60 -7.58 -4.54
N ALA A 143 11.27 -7.59 -4.57
CA ALA A 143 10.45 -8.43 -3.71
C ALA A 143 10.62 -9.95 -3.95
N LEU A 144 11.19 -10.36 -5.09
CA LEU A 144 11.56 -11.75 -5.36
C LEU A 144 12.68 -12.25 -4.44
N ASN A 145 13.60 -11.38 -4.06
CA ASN A 145 14.70 -11.74 -3.15
C ASN A 145 14.85 -10.66 -2.07
N PRO A 146 13.95 -10.65 -1.07
CA PRO A 146 13.96 -9.64 -0.01
C PRO A 146 15.12 -9.83 0.98
N GLY A 147 15.83 -10.96 0.91
CA GLY A 147 16.88 -11.36 1.87
C GLY A 147 16.30 -11.78 3.22
N LEU A 148 15.65 -10.86 3.92
CA LEU A 148 14.97 -11.10 5.21
C LEU A 148 13.48 -10.75 5.10
N VAL A 149 12.66 -11.59 5.72
CA VAL A 149 11.24 -11.34 5.92
C VAL A 149 10.89 -11.33 7.40
N TYR A 150 9.96 -10.47 7.76
CA TYR A 150 9.35 -10.33 9.07
C TYR A 150 8.02 -11.09 9.06
N ASP A 151 7.92 -12.15 9.87
CA ASP A 151 6.76 -13.04 9.93
C ASP A 151 6.03 -12.90 11.27
N PHE A 152 4.70 -12.88 11.22
CA PHE A 152 3.84 -12.90 12.41
C PHE A 152 2.68 -13.86 12.17
N ASN A 153 2.17 -14.44 13.25
CA ASN A 153 1.07 -15.39 13.22
C ASN A 153 -0.19 -14.81 13.89
N MET A 154 -1.24 -15.63 13.99
CA MET A 154 -2.50 -15.24 14.61
C MET A 154 -2.36 -14.94 16.11
N GLU A 155 -1.45 -15.62 16.82
CA GLU A 155 -1.20 -15.39 18.24
C GLU A 155 -0.61 -14.00 18.47
N ASP A 156 0.28 -13.54 17.58
CA ASP A 156 0.84 -12.19 17.61
C ASP A 156 -0.26 -11.13 17.42
N ILE A 157 -1.18 -11.37 16.47
CA ILE A 157 -2.31 -10.46 16.21
C ILE A 157 -3.26 -10.42 17.41
N VAL A 158 -3.61 -11.57 17.98
CA VAL A 158 -4.47 -11.65 19.16
C VAL A 158 -3.79 -10.96 20.35
N SER A 159 -2.49 -11.15 20.53
CA SER A 159 -1.71 -10.47 21.57
C SER A 159 -1.72 -8.96 21.39
N TYR A 160 -1.53 -8.48 20.15
CA TYR A 160 -1.65 -7.06 19.82
C TYR A 160 -3.04 -6.52 20.16
N LEU A 161 -4.10 -7.20 19.71
CA LEU A 161 -5.48 -6.80 19.97
C LEU A 161 -5.77 -6.78 21.48
N CYS A 162 -5.41 -7.80 22.23
CA CYS A 162 -5.56 -7.85 23.69
C CYS A 162 -4.80 -6.72 24.41
N SER A 163 -3.60 -6.37 23.94
CA SER A 163 -2.81 -5.27 24.52
C SER A 163 -3.37 -3.88 24.19
N SER A 164 -3.98 -3.73 23.01
CA SER A 164 -4.58 -2.48 22.53
C SER A 164 -6.02 -2.28 23.04
N ALA A 165 -6.71 -3.37 23.34
CA ALA A 165 -8.11 -3.43 23.73
C ALA A 165 -8.29 -3.67 25.24
N VAL A 166 -7.58 -2.92 26.09
CA VAL A 166 -7.70 -2.95 27.57
C VAL A 166 -9.14 -2.64 28.07
N GLY A 167 -10.15 -2.50 27.19
CA GLY A 167 -11.57 -2.37 27.55
C GLY A 167 -12.60 -3.19 26.75
N GLN A 168 -12.25 -4.10 25.83
CA GLN A 168 -13.24 -4.79 24.96
C GLN A 168 -13.01 -6.30 24.76
N LEU A 169 -12.55 -7.00 25.80
CA LEU A 169 -12.31 -8.45 25.76
C LEU A 169 -13.59 -9.30 25.53
N GLU A 170 -14.78 -8.75 25.76
CA GLU A 170 -16.06 -9.43 25.49
C GLU A 170 -16.42 -9.47 23.99
N SER A 171 -16.12 -8.41 23.24
CA SER A 171 -16.50 -8.27 21.81
C SER A 171 -15.67 -9.16 20.87
N LEU A 172 -14.38 -9.38 21.20
CA LEU A 172 -13.47 -10.18 20.37
C LEU A 172 -13.81 -11.68 20.37
N LYS A 173 -14.45 -12.18 21.43
CA LYS A 173 -14.85 -13.60 21.55
C LYS A 173 -15.98 -13.96 20.58
N GLU A 174 -16.94 -13.07 20.36
CA GLU A 174 -18.06 -13.31 19.43
C GLU A 174 -17.64 -13.23 17.96
N HIS A 175 -16.69 -12.35 17.62
CA HIS A 175 -16.29 -12.15 16.21
C HIS A 175 -15.28 -13.19 15.69
N TYR A 176 -14.42 -13.72 16.56
CA TYR A 176 -13.32 -14.63 16.15
C TYR A 176 -13.44 -16.07 16.65
N LYS A 177 -14.50 -16.46 17.38
CA LYS A 177 -14.68 -17.82 17.96
C LYS A 177 -13.39 -18.35 18.63
N VAL A 178 -12.70 -17.50 19.39
CA VAL A 178 -11.47 -17.88 20.08
C VAL A 178 -11.83 -18.66 21.34
N TYR A 179 -11.86 -19.99 21.23
CA TYR A 179 -12.01 -20.92 22.34
C TYR A 179 -10.64 -21.37 22.87
N TRP A 180 -9.94 -20.54 23.63
CA TRP A 180 -8.86 -21.02 24.51
C TRP A 180 -8.90 -20.23 25.82
N ASP A 181 -8.90 -20.98 26.92
CA ASP A 181 -8.99 -20.51 28.30
C ASP A 181 -7.72 -19.70 28.64
N ILE A 182 -7.81 -18.37 28.60
CA ILE A 182 -6.69 -17.46 28.92
C ILE A 182 -6.53 -17.46 30.44
N LYS A 183 -5.75 -18.41 30.95
CA LYS A 183 -5.16 -18.35 32.29
C LYS A 183 -3.65 -18.15 32.20
N LEU A 184 -3.18 -17.14 32.93
CA LEU A 184 -1.79 -16.77 33.23
C LEU A 184 -0.98 -16.33 31.98
N SER A 185 -0.42 -15.13 31.89
CA SER A 185 -0.03 -14.16 32.93
C SER A 185 0.22 -12.81 32.26
N ALA A 186 -0.39 -11.77 32.81
CA ALA A 186 -0.31 -10.37 32.38
C ALA A 186 1.05 -9.71 32.74
N LEU A 187 2.18 -10.40 32.53
CA LEU A 187 3.49 -9.94 33.05
C LEU A 187 4.66 -9.87 32.04
N ILE A 188 4.41 -9.93 30.73
CA ILE A 188 5.41 -9.51 29.73
C ILE A 188 4.98 -8.15 29.16
N ILE A 189 5.08 -7.17 30.05
CA ILE A 189 4.92 -5.74 29.83
C ILE A 189 6.11 -5.25 29.01
N ILE A 190 5.83 -4.57 27.90
CA ILE A 190 6.66 -3.47 27.34
C ILE A 190 8.13 -3.85 27.12
N THR A 191 8.45 -4.40 25.96
CA THR A 191 9.82 -4.30 25.44
C THR A 191 9.78 -4.08 23.93
N LEU A 192 10.08 -2.84 23.53
CA LEU A 192 10.43 -2.37 22.18
C LEU A 192 9.31 -2.18 21.14
N HIS A 193 8.75 -0.96 21.16
CA HIS A 193 8.53 -0.09 19.99
C HIS A 193 8.25 -0.76 18.64
N ILE A 194 6.98 -0.65 18.22
CA ILE A 194 6.53 -0.26 16.86
C ILE A 194 7.58 -0.54 15.78
N MET A 195 7.39 -1.61 15.00
CA MET A 195 8.33 -2.11 13.98
C MET A 195 9.52 -2.95 14.53
N ILE A 196 9.40 -3.49 15.76
CA ILE A 196 10.20 -4.62 16.30
C ILE A 196 9.26 -5.70 16.90
N LEU A 197 8.16 -6.01 16.21
CA LEU A 197 7.21 -7.06 16.64
C LEU A 197 7.08 -8.20 15.62
N THR A 198 8.21 -8.58 15.06
CA THR A 198 8.42 -9.98 14.68
C THR A 198 9.81 -10.35 15.17
N THR A 199 9.95 -11.56 15.71
CA THR A 199 11.29 -12.15 15.72
C THR A 199 11.71 -12.23 14.25
N PRO A 200 12.88 -11.69 13.85
CA PRO A 200 13.40 -11.98 12.53
C PRO A 200 13.65 -13.49 12.49
N ARG A 201 12.68 -14.23 11.94
CA ARG A 201 12.92 -15.62 11.55
C ARG A 201 13.68 -15.53 10.24
N SER A 202 15.00 -15.51 10.34
CA SER A 202 15.87 -15.67 9.18
C SER A 202 15.62 -17.05 8.57
N LYS A 203 14.67 -17.14 7.65
CA LYS A 203 14.67 -18.23 6.67
C LYS A 203 15.63 -17.78 5.57
N PHE A 204 16.88 -18.23 5.66
CA PHE A 204 17.80 -18.16 4.53
C PHE A 204 17.15 -18.94 3.39
N GLN A 205 16.75 -18.25 2.33
CA GLN A 205 16.40 -18.90 1.07
C GLN A 205 17.71 -19.22 0.35
N ILE A 206 18.01 -20.52 0.23
CA ILE A 206 19.02 -21.05 -0.71
C ILE A 206 18.27 -21.38 -2.01
#